data_AF-A0A2P5BX93-F1
#
_entry.id   AF-A0A2P5BX93-F1
#
_cell.length_a   1.000
_cell.length_b   1.000
_cell.length_c   1.000
_cell.angle_alpha   90.00
_cell.angle_beta   90.00
_cell.angle_gamma   90.00
#
_symmetry.space_group_name_H-M   'P 1'
#
loop_
_entity.id
_entity.type
_entity.pdbx_description
1 polymer ?
#
loop_
_entity_poly.entity_id
_entity_poly.type
_entity_poly.pdbx_seq_one_letter_code
_entity_poly.pdbx_strand_id
1 'polypeptide(L)'
;MSGQVMAFSSLTSNDVTKQPDVNRRSANFHPSIWGDRFLSFTYNSMGTANNRELNKKILELKEEVRKMIVAPVDENHSEKLDLIDAIQRLGLSYHFEDEIETILKQIYNFCKSHNHQEATDDDLYTVALRFRLLRQQGYHVSCNVFDNFKNEEGKLDETLANDVRGMLSLYEASFLRVHGEDILDEAIAFTISHLKTVVLTNLSPTSLIDQVAHALKQPIRKGLTRLEARHYIPIYQQDPSHNKVLLTFAKLDFNLLQKIHQEELGHIARWWKELDFARKLPFARDRVIECYFWIMGVYFEPQYAFARRTLTKIIAMTSIIDDIYDVYGTLEEVELFTEAAERWDISAID
;
A
#
# COMPACT_ATOMS: atom_id res chain seq x y z
N MET A 1 68.03 57.27 9.08
CA MET A 1 68.11 56.55 10.37
C MET A 1 67.80 57.58 11.45
N SER A 2 66.85 57.45 12.36
CA SER A 2 65.77 56.50 12.64
C SER A 2 64.73 57.32 13.43
N GLY A 3 63.47 57.31 13.01
CA GLY A 3 62.38 57.98 13.73
C GLY A 3 61.76 57.00 14.73
N GLN A 4 61.78 57.36 16.02
CA GLN A 4 61.03 56.67 17.08
C GLN A 4 59.68 57.38 17.26
N VAL A 5 58.58 56.66 17.07
CA VAL A 5 57.23 57.09 17.49
C VAL A 5 56.64 55.99 18.37
N MET A 6 56.19 56.40 19.56
CA MET A 6 55.54 55.57 20.56
C MET A 6 54.23 54.99 20.06
N ALA A 7 54.01 53.69 20.30
CA ALA A 7 52.74 53.02 20.04
C ALA A 7 51.79 53.19 21.23
N PHE A 8 50.59 53.73 20.96
CA PHE A 8 49.47 53.76 21.88
C PHE A 8 48.86 52.36 22.01
N SER A 9 48.62 51.92 23.25
CA SER A 9 47.83 50.72 23.55
C SER A 9 46.34 51.01 23.42
N SER A 10 45.64 50.31 22.52
CA SER A 10 44.18 50.20 22.55
C SER A 10 43.79 48.82 23.10
N LEU A 11 43.19 48.82 24.29
CA LEU A 11 42.46 47.69 24.85
C LEU A 11 41.19 47.47 24.01
N THR A 12 41.07 46.32 23.37
CA THR A 12 39.78 45.81 22.86
C THR A 12 39.38 44.60 23.69
N SER A 13 38.31 44.76 24.46
CA SER A 13 37.66 43.68 25.21
C SER A 13 36.96 42.74 24.24
N ASN A 14 37.48 41.52 24.08
CA ASN A 14 36.74 40.42 23.48
C ASN A 14 35.89 39.77 24.56
N ASP A 15 34.66 40.26 24.75
CA ASP A 15 33.66 39.55 25.54
C ASP A 15 32.90 38.59 24.61
N VAL A 16 33.45 37.39 24.44
CA VAL A 16 32.75 36.27 23.77
C VAL A 16 31.79 35.69 24.80
N THR A 17 30.53 36.12 24.74
CA THR A 17 29.43 35.46 25.45
C THR A 17 29.38 33.99 25.05
N LYS A 18 29.92 33.11 25.90
CA LYS A 18 29.70 31.67 25.81
C LYS A 18 28.20 31.42 25.92
N GLN A 19 27.57 30.99 24.82
CA GLN A 19 26.23 30.42 24.90
C GLN A 19 26.25 29.29 25.93
N PRO A 20 25.23 29.19 26.81
CA PRO A 20 25.14 28.09 27.75
C PRO A 20 25.14 26.76 27.00
N ASP A 21 25.83 25.77 27.55
CA ASP A 21 25.92 24.42 26.99
C ASP A 21 24.54 23.75 27.07
N VAL A 22 23.74 23.92 26.01
CA VAL A 22 22.42 23.31 25.92
C VAL A 22 22.62 21.81 25.70
N ASN A 23 22.36 21.02 26.73
CA ASN A 23 22.43 19.56 26.64
C ASN A 23 21.25 19.04 25.79
N ARG A 24 21.50 18.84 24.50
CA ARG A 24 20.47 18.42 23.54
C ARG A 24 20.19 16.93 23.65
N ARG A 25 18.91 16.56 23.64
CA ARG A 25 18.51 15.15 23.61
C ARG A 25 18.80 14.54 22.23
N SER A 26 19.05 13.25 22.21
CA SER A 26 19.25 12.46 21.00
C SER A 26 18.51 11.14 21.15
N ALA A 27 17.79 10.73 20.11
CA ALA A 27 17.11 9.44 20.04
C ALA A 27 18.03 8.30 19.54
N ASN A 28 19.29 8.60 19.16
CA ASN A 28 20.25 7.63 18.64
C ASN A 28 19.73 6.84 17.43
N PHE A 29 19.12 7.53 16.47
CA PHE A 29 18.60 6.91 15.26
C PHE A 29 19.72 6.23 14.46
N HIS A 30 19.43 5.03 13.95
CA HIS A 30 20.36 4.31 13.08
C HIS A 30 20.45 4.98 11.70
N PRO A 31 21.61 4.89 11.01
CA PRO A 31 21.73 5.36 9.63
C PRO A 31 20.75 4.66 8.68
N SER A 32 20.49 5.29 7.53
CA SER A 32 19.74 4.65 6.44
C SER A 32 20.43 3.36 5.99
N ILE A 33 19.68 2.27 5.88
CA ILE A 33 20.21 0.97 5.42
C ILE A 33 20.44 0.92 3.90
N TRP A 34 19.95 1.93 3.17
CA TRP A 34 19.97 1.95 1.71
C TRP A 34 21.21 2.60 1.11
N GLY A 35 21.89 3.47 1.88
CA GLY A 35 22.99 4.29 1.40
C GLY A 35 22.68 4.95 0.05
N ASP A 36 23.64 4.90 -0.86
CA ASP A 36 23.54 5.53 -2.17
C ASP A 36 22.86 4.66 -3.26
N ARG A 37 22.31 3.49 -2.90
CA ARG A 37 21.82 2.47 -3.85
C ARG A 37 20.92 3.04 -4.95
N PHE A 38 20.00 3.92 -4.58
CA PHE A 38 18.98 4.44 -5.50
C PHE A 38 19.44 5.61 -6.37
N LEU A 39 20.59 6.24 -6.09
CA LEU A 39 21.10 7.36 -6.90
C LEU A 39 21.41 6.95 -8.34
N SER A 40 21.81 5.69 -8.55
CA SER A 40 22.18 5.15 -9.86
C SER A 40 21.02 5.10 -10.87
N PHE A 41 19.76 5.02 -10.41
CA PHE A 41 18.60 4.93 -11.30
C PHE A 41 18.34 6.19 -12.12
N THR A 42 18.92 7.32 -11.72
CA THR A 42 18.82 8.58 -12.48
C THR A 42 19.63 8.59 -13.79
N TYR A 43 20.63 7.70 -13.92
CA TYR A 43 21.47 7.61 -15.12
C TYR A 43 20.96 6.56 -16.12
N ASN A 44 20.14 5.62 -15.66
CA ASN A 44 19.53 4.58 -16.48
C ASN A 44 18.21 5.05 -17.10
N SER A 45 18.16 6.30 -17.58
CA SER A 45 17.10 6.79 -18.46
C SER A 45 16.95 5.80 -19.60
N MET A 46 15.85 5.05 -19.58
CA MET A 46 15.62 3.87 -20.40
C MET A 46 16.01 4.12 -21.87
N GLY A 47 16.94 3.28 -22.38
CA GLY A 47 17.18 3.17 -23.81
C GLY A 47 15.86 2.87 -24.53
N THR A 48 15.41 3.82 -25.32
CA THR A 48 14.07 3.94 -25.93
C THR A 48 13.71 2.81 -26.91
N ALA A 49 14.65 1.94 -27.26
CA ALA A 49 14.43 0.83 -28.20
C ALA A 49 13.83 -0.44 -27.54
N ASN A 50 14.32 -0.87 -26.37
CA ASN A 50 13.84 -2.07 -25.67
C ASN A 50 12.42 -1.91 -25.08
N ASN A 51 11.91 -0.69 -25.02
CA ASN A 51 10.62 -0.40 -24.41
C ASN A 51 9.44 -0.52 -25.41
N ARG A 52 9.67 -0.34 -26.71
CA ARG A 52 8.57 -0.34 -27.70
C ARG A 52 7.89 -1.70 -27.86
N GLU A 53 8.67 -2.76 -28.00
CA GLU A 53 8.14 -4.11 -28.17
C GLU A 53 7.47 -4.62 -26.88
N LEU A 54 8.07 -4.33 -25.72
CA LEU A 54 7.48 -4.62 -24.42
C LEU A 54 6.15 -3.87 -24.21
N ASN A 55 6.10 -2.57 -24.52
CA ASN A 55 4.88 -1.78 -24.42
C ASN A 55 3.81 -2.28 -25.37
N LYS A 56 4.17 -2.65 -26.60
CA LYS A 56 3.24 -3.27 -27.55
C LYS A 56 2.65 -4.56 -26.98
N LYS A 57 3.49 -5.44 -26.44
CA LYS A 57 3.05 -6.69 -25.80
C LYS A 57 2.13 -6.44 -24.60
N ILE A 58 2.43 -5.44 -23.77
CA ILE A 58 1.58 -5.05 -22.64
C ILE A 58 0.21 -4.56 -23.13
N LEU A 59 0.15 -3.76 -24.20
CA LEU A 59 -1.11 -3.30 -24.78
C LEU A 59 -1.94 -4.45 -25.36
N GLU A 60 -1.29 -5.41 -26.02
CA GLU A 60 -1.94 -6.63 -26.53
C GLU A 60 -2.55 -7.45 -25.38
N LEU A 61 -1.77 -7.71 -24.33
CA LEU A 61 -2.24 -8.43 -23.14
C LEU A 61 -3.37 -7.69 -22.40
N LYS A 62 -3.26 -6.36 -22.29
CA LYS A 62 -4.32 -5.52 -21.70
C LYS A 62 -5.62 -5.69 -22.47
N GLU A 63 -5.56 -5.63 -23.80
CA GLU A 63 -6.73 -5.78 -24.67
C GLU A 63 -7.31 -7.21 -24.62
N GLU A 64 -6.47 -8.25 -24.53
CA GLU A 64 -6.93 -9.62 -24.33
C GLU A 64 -7.67 -9.79 -23.00
N VAL A 65 -7.12 -9.28 -21.89
CA VAL A 65 -7.79 -9.33 -20.59
C VAL A 65 -9.08 -8.51 -20.61
N ARG A 66 -9.08 -7.33 -21.24
CA ARG A 66 -10.30 -6.53 -21.43
C ARG A 66 -11.40 -7.34 -22.10
N LYS A 67 -11.08 -8.08 -23.17
CA LYS A 67 -12.03 -8.98 -23.87
C LYS A 67 -12.56 -10.08 -22.95
N MET A 68 -11.73 -10.64 -22.06
CA MET A 68 -12.18 -11.62 -21.06
C MET A 68 -13.17 -11.01 -20.07
N ILE A 69 -12.95 -9.76 -19.65
CA ILE A 69 -13.86 -9.05 -18.72
C ILE A 69 -15.20 -8.74 -19.39
N VAL A 70 -15.21 -8.25 -20.63
CA VAL A 70 -16.45 -7.85 -21.33
C VAL A 70 -17.18 -8.99 -22.05
N ALA A 71 -16.60 -10.19 -22.09
CA ALA A 71 -17.28 -11.38 -22.63
C ALA A 71 -18.65 -11.57 -21.92
N PRO A 72 -19.67 -12.13 -22.60
CA PRO A 72 -20.99 -12.33 -22.01
C PRO A 72 -20.92 -13.04 -20.65
N VAL A 73 -21.83 -12.67 -19.77
CA VAL A 73 -21.91 -13.23 -18.43
C VAL A 73 -22.77 -14.49 -18.49
N ASP A 74 -22.20 -15.64 -18.11
CA ASP A 74 -22.98 -16.85 -17.87
C ASP A 74 -23.87 -16.66 -16.64
N GLU A 75 -25.01 -17.37 -16.58
CA GLU A 75 -26.05 -17.18 -15.56
C GLU A 75 -25.51 -17.23 -14.11
N ASN A 76 -24.45 -17.99 -13.84
CA ASN A 76 -23.88 -18.18 -12.50
C ASN A 76 -22.94 -17.03 -12.05
N HIS A 77 -22.46 -16.13 -12.91
CA HIS A 77 -21.55 -15.00 -12.59
C HIS A 77 -20.22 -15.35 -11.85
N SER A 78 -20.03 -16.58 -11.35
CA SER A 78 -18.90 -17.01 -10.52
C SER A 78 -17.56 -16.83 -11.21
N GLU A 79 -17.47 -17.20 -12.50
CA GLU A 79 -16.23 -17.04 -13.28
C GLU A 79 -15.83 -15.57 -13.43
N LYS A 80 -16.81 -14.65 -13.50
CA LYS A 80 -16.56 -13.21 -13.55
C LYS A 80 -16.05 -12.68 -12.22
N LEU A 81 -16.62 -13.16 -11.11
CA LEU A 81 -16.14 -12.81 -9.77
C LEU A 81 -14.69 -13.27 -9.58
N ASP A 82 -14.38 -14.51 -9.97
CA ASP A 82 -13.02 -15.08 -9.91
C ASP A 82 -12.02 -14.27 -10.76
N LEU A 83 -12.42 -13.90 -11.98
CA LEU A 83 -11.59 -13.08 -12.87
C LEU A 83 -11.32 -11.69 -12.28
N ILE A 84 -12.36 -11.02 -11.77
CA ILE A 84 -12.23 -9.69 -11.16
C ILE A 84 -11.34 -9.75 -9.91
N ASP A 85 -11.52 -10.77 -9.06
CA ASP A 85 -10.69 -10.97 -7.88
C ASP A 85 -9.23 -11.18 -8.26
N ALA A 86 -8.94 -12.04 -9.24
CA ALA A 86 -7.59 -12.26 -9.72
C ALA A 86 -6.96 -10.98 -10.27
N ILE A 87 -7.70 -10.19 -11.07
CA ILE A 87 -7.23 -8.89 -11.59
C ILE A 87 -6.88 -7.93 -10.45
N GLN A 88 -7.75 -7.80 -9.44
CA GLN A 88 -7.52 -6.92 -8.30
C GLN A 88 -6.32 -7.38 -7.45
N ARG A 89 -6.23 -8.68 -7.13
CA ARG A 89 -5.15 -9.23 -6.30
C ARG A 89 -3.80 -9.24 -7.02
N LEU A 90 -3.78 -9.32 -8.34
CA LEU A 90 -2.56 -9.10 -9.16
C LEU A 90 -2.24 -7.60 -9.32
N GLY A 91 -3.11 -6.72 -8.80
CA GLY A 91 -3.08 -5.26 -8.87
C GLY A 91 -2.98 -4.73 -10.29
N LEU A 92 -3.79 -5.32 -11.16
CA LEU A 92 -4.04 -4.88 -12.53
C LEU A 92 -5.33 -4.07 -12.66
N SER A 93 -6.10 -3.95 -11.58
CA SER A 93 -7.44 -3.31 -11.59
C SER A 93 -7.45 -1.88 -12.12
N TYR A 94 -6.38 -1.12 -11.88
CA TYR A 94 -6.26 0.27 -12.36
C TYR A 94 -6.26 0.40 -13.89
N HIS A 95 -6.10 -0.71 -14.63
CA HIS A 95 -6.23 -0.72 -16.09
C HIS A 95 -7.66 -0.89 -16.59
N PHE A 96 -8.58 -1.33 -15.72
CA PHE A 96 -9.89 -1.87 -16.06
C PHE A 96 -11.00 -1.34 -15.12
N GLU A 97 -10.85 -0.14 -14.58
CA GLU A 97 -11.77 0.42 -13.58
C GLU A 97 -13.21 0.46 -14.11
N ASP A 98 -13.39 0.99 -15.32
CA ASP A 98 -14.70 1.11 -15.99
C ASP A 98 -15.34 -0.27 -16.27
N GLU A 99 -14.56 -1.23 -16.77
CA GLU A 99 -15.06 -2.57 -17.06
C GLU A 99 -15.46 -3.30 -15.76
N ILE A 100 -14.63 -3.20 -14.71
CA ILE A 100 -14.92 -3.81 -13.40
C ILE A 100 -16.19 -3.18 -12.79
N GLU A 101 -16.31 -1.85 -12.81
CA GLU A 101 -17.50 -1.15 -12.32
C GLU A 101 -18.75 -1.62 -13.06
N THR A 102 -18.68 -1.69 -14.39
CA THR A 102 -19.80 -2.11 -15.23
C THR A 102 -20.28 -3.52 -14.87
N ILE A 103 -19.37 -4.48 -14.73
CA ILE A 103 -19.72 -5.87 -14.41
C ILE A 103 -20.25 -5.99 -12.98
N LEU A 104 -19.62 -5.34 -12.00
CA LEU A 104 -20.09 -5.39 -10.61
C LEU A 104 -21.46 -4.72 -10.45
N LYS A 105 -21.74 -3.66 -11.21
CA LYS A 105 -23.07 -3.04 -11.29
C LYS A 105 -24.13 -3.99 -11.84
N GLN A 106 -23.80 -4.77 -12.88
CA GLN A 106 -24.70 -5.78 -13.44
C GLN A 106 -25.00 -6.87 -12.41
N ILE A 107 -23.97 -7.42 -11.76
CA ILE A 107 -24.10 -8.42 -10.70
C ILE A 107 -24.96 -7.89 -9.55
N TYR A 108 -24.72 -6.65 -9.11
CA TYR A 108 -25.49 -6.02 -8.05
C TYR A 108 -26.98 -5.90 -8.40
N ASN A 109 -27.28 -5.43 -9.62
CA ASN A 109 -28.67 -5.29 -10.10
C ASN A 109 -29.37 -6.64 -10.21
N PHE A 110 -28.66 -7.67 -10.70
CA PHE A 110 -29.16 -9.04 -10.77
C PHE A 110 -29.51 -9.58 -9.37
N CYS A 111 -28.64 -9.37 -8.38
CA CYS A 111 -28.90 -9.79 -7.00
C CYS A 111 -30.10 -9.05 -6.39
N LYS A 112 -30.26 -7.76 -6.72
CA LYS A 112 -31.37 -6.95 -6.21
C LYS A 112 -32.72 -7.34 -6.81
N SER A 113 -32.75 -7.70 -8.09
CA SER A 113 -34.00 -8.05 -8.79
C SER A 113 -34.59 -9.38 -8.34
N HIS A 114 -33.76 -10.31 -7.86
CA HIS A 114 -34.18 -11.65 -7.47
C HIS A 114 -34.60 -11.78 -6.00
N ASN A 115 -34.70 -10.68 -5.24
CA ASN A 115 -34.87 -10.65 -3.78
C ASN A 115 -33.84 -11.55 -3.08
N HIS A 116 -32.91 -10.97 -2.32
CA HIS A 116 -31.83 -11.65 -1.56
C HIS A 116 -32.18 -12.92 -0.74
N GLN A 117 -33.45 -13.33 -0.68
CA GLN A 117 -34.01 -14.47 0.03
C GLN A 117 -34.44 -15.65 -0.86
N GLU A 118 -34.57 -15.51 -2.18
CA GLU A 118 -34.56 -16.71 -3.02
C GLU A 118 -33.13 -17.19 -3.05
N ALA A 119 -32.85 -18.17 -2.19
CA ALA A 119 -31.59 -18.87 -2.08
C ALA A 119 -31.05 -19.14 -3.48
N THR A 120 -30.09 -18.32 -3.92
CA THR A 120 -29.17 -18.80 -4.92
C THR A 120 -28.49 -19.98 -4.24
N ASP A 121 -28.49 -21.14 -4.90
CA ASP A 121 -27.77 -22.36 -4.47
C ASP A 121 -26.24 -22.16 -4.53
N ASP A 122 -25.81 -20.91 -4.30
CA ASP A 122 -24.44 -20.47 -4.35
C ASP A 122 -23.74 -20.96 -3.10
N ASP A 123 -22.58 -21.57 -3.29
CA ASP A 123 -21.71 -21.97 -2.21
C ASP A 123 -21.19 -20.77 -1.39
N LEU A 124 -20.64 -21.06 -0.20
CA LEU A 124 -20.08 -20.07 0.71
C LEU A 124 -19.02 -19.19 0.02
N TYR A 125 -18.19 -19.80 -0.82
CA TYR A 125 -17.15 -19.10 -1.56
C TYR A 125 -17.72 -18.00 -2.45
N THR A 126 -18.73 -18.33 -3.25
CA THR A 126 -19.35 -17.44 -4.23
C THR A 126 -20.09 -16.30 -3.52
N VAL A 127 -20.86 -16.61 -2.47
CA VAL A 127 -21.56 -15.58 -1.68
C VAL A 127 -20.57 -14.64 -1.01
N ALA A 128 -19.53 -15.16 -0.37
CA ALA A 128 -18.54 -14.35 0.33
C ALA A 128 -17.70 -13.49 -0.63
N LEU A 129 -17.30 -14.05 -1.78
CA LEU A 129 -16.54 -13.31 -2.79
C LEU A 129 -17.38 -12.18 -3.39
N ARG A 130 -18.63 -12.47 -3.78
CA ARG A 130 -19.57 -11.47 -4.30
C ARG A 130 -19.80 -10.35 -3.31
N PHE A 131 -20.08 -10.69 -2.05
CA PHE A 131 -20.25 -9.73 -0.96
C PHE A 131 -19.02 -8.82 -0.84
N ARG A 132 -17.82 -9.41 -0.82
CA ARG A 132 -16.56 -8.68 -0.71
C ARG A 132 -16.35 -7.72 -1.86
N LEU A 133 -16.41 -8.20 -3.10
CA LEU A 133 -16.14 -7.37 -4.29
C LEU A 133 -17.15 -6.22 -4.42
N LEU A 134 -18.44 -6.48 -4.16
CA LEU A 134 -19.47 -5.45 -4.21
C LEU A 134 -19.26 -4.38 -3.13
N ARG A 135 -19.00 -4.77 -1.87
CA ARG A 135 -18.75 -3.80 -0.80
C ARG A 135 -17.46 -3.02 -0.98
N GLN A 136 -16.42 -3.62 -1.57
CA GLN A 136 -15.19 -2.90 -1.93
C GLN A 136 -15.47 -1.75 -2.91
N GLN A 137 -16.45 -1.90 -3.80
CA GLN A 137 -16.91 -0.85 -4.73
C GLN A 137 -17.97 0.08 -4.15
N GLY A 138 -18.29 -0.03 -2.86
CA GLY A 138 -19.26 0.83 -2.19
C GLY A 138 -20.73 0.44 -2.42
N TYR A 139 -21.02 -0.73 -3.00
CA TYR A 139 -22.38 -1.23 -3.06
C TYR A 139 -22.87 -1.70 -1.68
N HIS A 140 -24.11 -1.36 -1.36
CA HIS A 140 -24.75 -1.81 -0.14
C HIS A 140 -25.28 -3.25 -0.30
N VAL A 141 -24.56 -4.23 0.22
CA VAL A 141 -24.98 -5.64 0.29
C VAL A 141 -25.24 -5.99 1.75
N SER A 142 -26.43 -6.50 2.09
CA SER A 142 -26.75 -6.90 3.47
C SER A 142 -25.86 -8.06 3.94
N CYS A 143 -25.39 -8.04 5.19
CA CYS A 143 -24.67 -9.17 5.78
C CYS A 143 -25.57 -10.39 6.07
N ASN A 144 -26.89 -10.21 6.04
CA ASN A 144 -27.86 -11.31 6.19
C ASN A 144 -27.79 -12.34 5.06
N VAL A 145 -27.07 -12.07 3.96
CA VAL A 145 -26.76 -13.10 2.96
C VAL A 145 -26.03 -14.29 3.56
N PHE A 146 -25.37 -14.11 4.72
CA PHE A 146 -24.69 -15.18 5.43
C PHE A 146 -25.60 -15.95 6.40
N ASP A 147 -26.86 -15.54 6.59
CA ASP A 147 -27.81 -16.28 7.43
C ASP A 147 -28.12 -17.67 6.85
N ASN A 148 -27.97 -17.84 5.54
CA ASN A 148 -28.12 -19.13 4.86
C ASN A 148 -27.06 -20.18 5.27
N PHE A 149 -25.97 -19.75 5.91
CA PHE A 149 -24.89 -20.63 6.38
C PHE A 149 -24.95 -20.86 7.89
N LYS A 150 -26.06 -20.49 8.53
CA LYS A 150 -26.29 -20.75 9.95
C LYS A 150 -27.02 -22.08 10.16
N ASN A 151 -26.72 -22.73 11.27
CA ASN A 151 -27.44 -23.89 11.78
C ASN A 151 -28.74 -23.49 12.50
N GLU A 152 -29.47 -24.48 13.02
CA GLU A 152 -30.73 -24.27 13.75
C GLU A 152 -30.58 -23.44 15.03
N GLU A 153 -29.37 -23.37 15.60
CA GLU A 153 -29.05 -22.52 16.77
C GLU A 153 -28.79 -21.05 16.39
N GLY A 154 -28.78 -20.73 15.10
CA GLY A 154 -28.48 -19.40 14.58
C GLY A 154 -26.99 -19.05 14.56
N LYS A 155 -26.10 -20.04 14.67
CA LYS A 155 -24.64 -19.88 14.55
C LYS A 155 -24.15 -20.41 13.22
N LEU A 156 -22.98 -19.96 12.75
CA LEU A 156 -22.37 -20.54 11.54
C LEU A 156 -22.20 -22.07 11.67
N ASP A 157 -22.59 -22.79 10.62
CA ASP A 157 -22.57 -24.25 10.61
C ASP A 157 -21.12 -24.78 10.62
N GLU A 158 -20.81 -25.68 11.57
CA GLU A 158 -19.49 -26.30 11.72
C GLU A 158 -19.08 -27.12 10.48
N THR A 159 -20.03 -27.58 9.66
CA THR A 159 -19.75 -28.29 8.40
C THR A 159 -19.02 -27.41 7.37
N LEU A 160 -19.13 -26.08 7.47
CA LEU A 160 -18.41 -25.13 6.63
C LEU A 160 -16.90 -25.23 6.78
N ALA A 161 -16.40 -25.75 7.91
CA ALA A 161 -14.98 -25.96 8.14
C ALA A 161 -14.32 -26.90 7.12
N ASN A 162 -15.11 -27.71 6.40
CA ASN A 162 -14.63 -28.57 5.32
C ASN A 162 -14.34 -27.80 4.02
N ASP A 163 -14.97 -26.64 3.81
CA ASP A 163 -14.74 -25.77 2.66
C ASP A 163 -13.71 -24.69 2.99
N VAL A 164 -12.43 -25.05 2.88
CA VAL A 164 -11.32 -24.12 3.14
C VAL A 164 -11.37 -22.88 2.24
N ARG A 165 -11.81 -23.02 0.98
CA ARG A 165 -11.88 -21.92 0.01
C ARG A 165 -12.99 -20.94 0.41
N GLY A 166 -14.17 -21.45 0.73
CA GLY A 166 -15.29 -20.67 1.27
C GLY A 166 -14.94 -19.98 2.59
N MET A 167 -14.28 -20.70 3.51
CA MET A 167 -13.84 -20.14 4.79
C MET A 167 -12.85 -19.00 4.62
N LEU A 168 -11.88 -19.12 3.69
CA LEU A 168 -10.98 -18.03 3.36
C LEU A 168 -11.72 -16.83 2.76
N SER A 169 -12.66 -17.06 1.84
CA SER A 169 -13.45 -15.97 1.26
C SER A 169 -14.33 -15.27 2.30
N LEU A 170 -14.94 -16.03 3.22
CA LEU A 170 -15.72 -15.48 4.34
C LEU A 170 -14.85 -14.66 5.29
N TYR A 171 -13.65 -15.16 5.62
CA TYR A 171 -12.66 -14.43 6.40
C TYR A 171 -12.34 -13.08 5.74
N GLU A 172 -12.01 -13.07 4.45
CA GLU A 172 -11.69 -11.81 3.75
C GLU A 172 -12.89 -10.86 3.64
N ALA A 173 -14.09 -11.40 3.38
CA ALA A 173 -15.33 -10.65 3.29
C ALA A 173 -15.71 -9.95 4.62
N SER A 174 -15.52 -10.64 5.73
CA SER A 174 -15.91 -10.16 7.06
C SER A 174 -15.12 -8.92 7.54
N PHE A 175 -13.96 -8.61 6.94
CA PHE A 175 -13.24 -7.35 7.19
C PHE A 175 -13.89 -6.12 6.54
N LEU A 176 -14.97 -6.29 5.78
CA LEU A 176 -15.81 -5.21 5.24
C LEU A 176 -17.05 -4.92 6.08
N ARG A 177 -17.11 -5.47 7.30
CA ARG A 177 -18.18 -5.18 8.25
C ARG A 177 -18.24 -3.70 8.63
N VAL A 178 -19.44 -3.23 8.92
CA VAL A 178 -19.71 -1.94 9.54
C VAL A 178 -20.32 -2.12 10.92
N HIS A 179 -20.56 -1.03 11.65
CA HIS A 179 -21.14 -1.10 12.99
C HIS A 179 -22.53 -1.76 12.99
N GLY A 180 -22.75 -2.69 13.92
CA GLY A 180 -24.01 -3.41 14.10
C GLY A 180 -24.14 -4.69 13.27
N GLU A 181 -23.08 -5.15 12.61
CA GLU A 181 -23.08 -6.39 11.82
C GLU A 181 -22.43 -7.55 12.58
N ASP A 182 -23.05 -7.95 13.68
CA ASP A 182 -22.52 -8.96 14.62
C ASP A 182 -22.22 -10.31 13.95
N ILE A 183 -22.97 -10.67 12.90
CA ILE A 183 -22.73 -11.89 12.10
C ILE A 183 -21.33 -11.93 11.47
N LEU A 184 -20.77 -10.77 11.10
CA LEU A 184 -19.44 -10.69 10.51
C LEU A 184 -18.34 -10.71 11.57
N ASP A 185 -18.61 -10.22 12.78
CA ASP A 185 -17.71 -10.41 13.93
C ASP A 185 -17.64 -11.89 14.33
N GLU A 186 -18.79 -12.58 14.36
CA GLU A 186 -18.86 -14.04 14.54
C GLU A 186 -18.08 -14.76 13.43
N ALA A 187 -18.27 -14.37 12.17
CA ALA A 187 -17.58 -14.97 11.03
C ALA A 187 -16.04 -14.84 11.13
N ILE A 188 -15.52 -13.73 11.65
CA ILE A 188 -14.08 -13.57 11.88
C ILE A 188 -13.58 -14.55 12.93
N ALA A 189 -14.27 -14.64 14.07
CA ALA A 189 -13.87 -15.53 15.15
C ALA A 189 -13.90 -17.00 14.69
N PHE A 190 -14.98 -17.38 14.02
CA PHE A 190 -15.18 -18.71 13.43
C PHE A 190 -14.08 -19.03 12.42
N THR A 191 -13.92 -18.20 11.38
CA THR A 191 -12.93 -18.47 10.32
C THR A 191 -11.49 -18.48 10.82
N ILE A 192 -11.09 -17.58 11.73
CA ILE A 192 -9.74 -17.60 12.33
C ILE A 192 -9.45 -18.93 13.03
N SER A 193 -10.41 -19.47 13.80
CA SER A 193 -10.24 -20.72 14.54
C SER A 193 -9.97 -21.90 13.60
N HIS A 194 -10.82 -22.08 12.59
CA HIS A 194 -10.70 -23.19 11.64
C HIS A 194 -9.50 -23.03 10.70
N LEU A 195 -9.28 -21.83 10.13
CA LEU A 195 -8.18 -21.58 9.21
C LEU A 195 -6.80 -21.75 9.88
N LYS A 196 -6.65 -21.38 11.16
CA LYS A 196 -5.43 -21.70 11.93
C LYS A 196 -5.21 -23.19 12.05
N THR A 197 -6.28 -23.95 12.32
CA THR A 197 -6.20 -25.43 12.39
C THR A 197 -5.76 -26.01 11.04
N VAL A 198 -6.36 -25.53 9.93
CA VAL A 198 -5.98 -25.93 8.56
C VAL A 198 -4.49 -25.71 8.29
N VAL A 199 -3.93 -24.56 8.68
CA VAL A 199 -2.48 -24.28 8.48
C VAL A 199 -1.60 -25.19 9.35
N LEU A 200 -2.04 -25.56 10.55
CA LEU A 200 -1.29 -26.43 11.45
C LEU A 200 -1.32 -27.90 11.04
N THR A 201 -2.42 -28.38 10.46
CA THR A 201 -2.61 -29.80 10.13
C THR A 201 -2.18 -30.15 8.71
N ASN A 202 -2.16 -29.20 7.78
CA ASN A 202 -1.76 -29.45 6.40
C ASN A 202 -0.24 -29.34 6.23
N LEU A 203 0.42 -30.49 6.06
CA LEU A 203 1.87 -30.59 5.87
C LEU A 203 2.31 -30.42 4.41
N SER A 204 1.38 -30.42 3.46
CA SER A 204 1.67 -30.24 2.03
C SER A 204 1.35 -28.80 1.59
N PRO A 205 2.35 -28.03 1.14
CA PRO A 205 2.12 -26.68 0.67
C PRO A 205 1.28 -26.72 -0.62
N THR A 206 0.18 -26.00 -0.62
CA THR A 206 -0.65 -25.75 -1.81
C THR A 206 -0.87 -24.24 -1.95
N SER A 207 -1.21 -23.78 -3.16
CA SER A 207 -1.52 -22.37 -3.39
C SER A 207 -2.65 -21.87 -2.47
N LEU A 208 -3.60 -22.73 -2.10
CA LEU A 208 -4.68 -22.39 -1.16
C LEU A 208 -4.16 -22.24 0.28
N ILE A 209 -3.32 -23.17 0.76
CA ILE A 209 -2.78 -23.11 2.13
C ILE A 209 -1.85 -21.88 2.29
N ASP A 210 -1.05 -21.56 1.27
CA ASP A 210 -0.22 -20.37 1.27
C ASP A 210 -1.06 -19.09 1.34
N GLN A 211 -2.21 -19.06 0.66
CA GLN A 211 -3.16 -17.94 0.77
C GLN A 211 -3.76 -17.83 2.17
N VAL A 212 -4.17 -18.95 2.78
CA VAL A 212 -4.69 -18.94 4.14
C VAL A 212 -3.64 -18.44 5.14
N ALA A 213 -2.41 -18.96 5.04
CA ALA A 213 -1.32 -18.55 5.93
C ALA A 213 -0.97 -17.06 5.79
N HIS A 214 -1.06 -16.51 4.58
CA HIS A 214 -0.87 -15.09 4.33
C HIS A 214 -2.03 -14.24 4.85
N ALA A 215 -3.28 -14.62 4.54
CA ALA A 215 -4.50 -13.92 4.95
C ALA A 215 -4.61 -13.79 6.48
N LEU A 216 -4.25 -14.85 7.22
CA LEU A 216 -4.22 -14.85 8.69
C LEU A 216 -3.20 -13.87 9.29
N LYS A 217 -2.17 -13.48 8.54
CA LYS A 217 -1.23 -12.42 8.93
C LYS A 217 -1.77 -11.04 8.54
N GLN A 218 -2.31 -10.95 7.33
CA GLN A 218 -2.72 -9.69 6.71
C GLN A 218 -3.91 -9.93 5.78
N PRO A 219 -5.15 -9.56 6.17
CA PRO A 219 -6.29 -9.68 5.28
C PRO A 219 -6.17 -8.66 4.14
N ILE A 220 -6.72 -9.02 2.96
CA ILE A 220 -6.68 -8.22 1.72
C ILE A 220 -7.13 -6.79 1.99
N ARG A 221 -8.23 -6.61 2.73
CA ARG A 221 -8.82 -5.29 3.03
C ARG A 221 -7.86 -4.32 3.73
N LYS A 222 -6.89 -4.85 4.48
CA LYS A 222 -5.92 -4.07 5.27
C LYS A 222 -4.53 -4.06 4.64
N GLY A 223 -4.32 -4.78 3.54
CA GLY A 223 -3.04 -4.88 2.84
C GLY A 223 -2.83 -3.73 1.84
N LEU A 224 -1.57 -3.43 1.52
CA LEU A 224 -1.23 -2.48 0.46
C LEU A 224 -1.22 -3.18 -0.89
N THR A 225 -2.02 -2.72 -1.85
CA THR A 225 -2.25 -3.41 -3.15
C THR A 225 -0.97 -3.86 -3.85
N ARG A 226 0.10 -3.05 -3.86
CA ARG A 226 1.38 -3.46 -4.49
C ARG A 226 2.14 -4.51 -3.71
N LEU A 227 2.11 -4.46 -2.39
CA LEU A 227 2.74 -5.48 -1.55
C LEU A 227 1.97 -6.81 -1.67
N GLU A 228 0.64 -6.74 -1.59
CA GLU A 228 -0.23 -7.90 -1.77
C GLU A 228 -0.06 -8.53 -3.16
N ALA A 229 0.00 -7.71 -4.23
CA ALA A 229 0.27 -8.22 -5.57
C ALA A 229 1.63 -8.91 -5.69
N ARG A 230 2.68 -8.36 -5.04
CA ARG A 230 4.00 -8.98 -5.04
C ARG A 230 4.01 -10.35 -4.38
N HIS A 231 3.18 -10.56 -3.35
CA HIS A 231 2.99 -11.84 -2.68
C HIS A 231 2.07 -12.78 -3.46
N TYR A 232 1.02 -12.26 -4.09
CA TYR A 232 0.02 -13.07 -4.78
C TYR A 232 0.47 -13.61 -6.13
N ILE A 233 1.28 -12.87 -6.91
CA ILE A 233 1.79 -13.32 -8.21
C ILE A 233 2.41 -14.74 -8.18
N PRO A 234 3.35 -15.08 -7.26
CA PRO A 234 3.91 -16.42 -7.20
C PRO A 234 2.89 -17.49 -6.76
N ILE A 235 1.96 -17.15 -5.86
CA ILE A 235 0.88 -18.05 -5.43
C ILE A 235 -0.06 -18.36 -6.61
N TYR A 236 -0.48 -17.33 -7.34
CA TYR A 236 -1.32 -17.47 -8.52
C TYR A 236 -0.65 -18.32 -9.61
N GLN A 237 0.68 -18.22 -9.76
CA GLN A 237 1.44 -19.06 -10.68
C GLN A 237 1.43 -20.55 -10.31
N GLN A 238 1.35 -20.89 -9.02
CA GLN A 238 1.35 -22.27 -8.55
C GLN A 238 -0.01 -22.96 -8.77
N ASP A 239 -1.09 -22.20 -8.88
CA ASP A 239 -2.41 -22.74 -9.16
C ASP A 239 -2.43 -23.38 -10.57
N PRO A 240 -2.72 -24.69 -10.70
CA PRO A 240 -2.78 -25.35 -12.01
C PRO A 240 -3.81 -24.76 -12.97
N SER A 241 -4.85 -24.09 -12.44
CA SER A 241 -5.96 -23.51 -13.20
C SER A 241 -5.77 -22.05 -13.60
N HIS A 242 -4.64 -21.43 -13.24
CA HIS A 242 -4.44 -19.99 -13.46
C HIS A 242 -4.50 -19.58 -14.94
N ASN A 243 -5.05 -18.39 -15.18
CA ASN A 243 -5.03 -17.78 -16.50
C ASN A 243 -3.61 -17.29 -16.84
N LYS A 244 -2.99 -17.91 -17.85
CA LYS A 244 -1.61 -17.63 -18.30
C LYS A 244 -1.43 -16.23 -18.88
N VAL A 245 -2.45 -15.71 -19.58
CA VAL A 245 -2.45 -14.34 -20.13
C VAL A 245 -2.40 -13.34 -18.99
N LEU A 246 -3.27 -13.53 -17.98
CA LEU A 246 -3.34 -12.67 -16.81
C LEU A 246 -2.04 -12.70 -15.99
N LEU A 247 -1.47 -13.89 -15.75
CA LEU A 247 -0.18 -14.02 -15.06
C LEU A 247 0.96 -13.32 -15.81
N THR A 248 1.01 -13.48 -17.13
CA THR A 248 2.03 -12.83 -17.96
C THR A 248 1.88 -11.32 -17.91
N PHE A 249 0.65 -10.82 -18.01
CA PHE A 249 0.37 -9.39 -17.91
C PHE A 249 0.78 -8.83 -16.55
N ALA A 250 0.38 -9.48 -15.46
CA ALA A 250 0.70 -9.07 -14.09
C ALA A 250 2.20 -8.92 -13.86
N LYS A 251 3.01 -9.87 -14.34
CA LYS A 251 4.48 -9.81 -14.20
C LYS A 251 5.10 -8.68 -15.00
N LEU A 252 4.66 -8.48 -16.24
CA LEU A 252 5.21 -7.42 -17.10
C LEU A 252 4.83 -6.04 -16.58
N ASP A 253 3.57 -5.87 -16.19
CA ASP A 253 3.05 -4.62 -15.62
C ASP A 253 3.75 -4.27 -14.30
N PHE A 254 3.84 -5.22 -13.36
CA PHE A 254 4.51 -5.02 -12.08
C PHE A 254 5.97 -4.58 -12.26
N ASN A 255 6.70 -5.24 -13.17
CA ASN A 255 8.09 -4.89 -13.46
C ASN A 255 8.24 -3.54 -14.17
N LEU A 256 7.28 -3.16 -15.02
CA LEU A 256 7.27 -1.85 -15.67
C LEU A 256 7.05 -0.74 -14.64
N LEU A 257 6.03 -0.88 -13.79
CA LEU A 257 5.78 0.08 -12.71
C LEU A 257 6.94 0.17 -11.73
N GLN A 258 7.55 -0.97 -11.36
CA GLN A 258 8.72 -0.97 -10.49
C GLN A 258 9.87 -0.15 -11.08
N LYS A 259 10.08 -0.17 -12.40
CA LYS A 259 11.10 0.68 -13.05
C LYS A 259 10.75 2.17 -12.94
N ILE A 260 9.50 2.53 -13.17
CA ILE A 260 9.01 3.92 -13.00
C ILE A 260 9.24 4.37 -11.55
N HIS A 261 8.89 3.54 -10.57
CA HIS A 261 9.11 3.86 -9.15
C HIS A 261 10.59 3.95 -8.79
N GLN A 262 11.46 3.13 -9.39
CA GLN A 262 12.92 3.22 -9.22
C GLN A 262 13.51 4.51 -9.81
N GLU A 263 13.02 4.96 -10.96
CA GLU A 263 13.40 6.24 -11.55
C GLU A 263 12.96 7.42 -10.66
N GLU A 264 11.70 7.39 -10.18
CA GLU A 264 11.19 8.36 -9.20
C GLU A 264 12.04 8.39 -7.92
N LEU A 265 12.36 7.22 -7.36
CA LEU A 265 13.25 7.08 -6.19
C LEU A 265 14.63 7.65 -6.44
N GLY A 266 15.20 7.47 -7.64
CA GLY A 266 16.48 8.06 -7.99
C GLY A 266 16.45 9.59 -7.93
N HIS A 267 15.39 10.19 -8.46
CA HIS A 267 15.20 11.65 -8.37
C HIS A 267 15.00 12.13 -6.94
N ILE A 268 14.26 11.38 -6.11
CA ILE A 268 14.04 11.70 -4.70
C ILE A 268 15.34 11.57 -3.88
N ALA A 269 16.07 10.48 -4.07
CA ALA A 269 17.34 10.24 -3.38
C ALA A 269 18.37 11.34 -3.72
N ARG A 270 18.42 11.80 -4.98
CA ARG A 270 19.27 12.92 -5.37
C ARG A 270 18.87 14.21 -4.66
N TRP A 271 17.58 14.56 -4.71
CA TRP A 271 17.05 15.75 -4.04
C TRP A 271 17.38 15.74 -2.53
N TRP A 272 17.21 14.59 -1.87
CA TRP A 272 17.52 14.43 -0.45
C TRP A 272 19.02 14.62 -0.16
N LYS A 273 19.88 14.06 -1.01
CA LYS A 273 21.34 14.19 -0.89
C LYS A 273 21.80 15.63 -1.10
N GLU A 274 21.19 16.38 -2.01
CA GLU A 274 21.51 17.81 -2.25
C GLU A 274 21.16 18.70 -1.04
N LEU A 275 20.15 18.35 -0.26
CA LEU A 275 19.82 19.05 0.99
C LEU A 275 20.89 18.84 2.07
N ASP A 276 21.56 17.69 2.06
CA ASP A 276 22.66 17.33 2.97
C ASP A 276 22.25 17.34 4.45
N PHE A 277 21.00 16.93 4.74
CA PHE A 277 20.49 16.88 6.12
C PHE A 277 21.17 15.81 6.97
N ALA A 278 21.69 14.73 6.38
CA ALA A 278 22.50 13.75 7.12
C ALA A 278 23.69 14.41 7.85
N ARG A 279 24.28 15.47 7.28
CA ARG A 279 25.35 16.23 7.91
C ARG A 279 24.85 17.46 8.67
N LYS A 280 23.87 18.19 8.10
CA LYS A 280 23.38 19.47 8.66
C LYS A 280 22.45 19.27 9.87
N LEU A 281 21.68 18.17 9.87
CA LEU A 281 20.69 17.82 10.89
C LEU A 281 20.89 16.35 11.33
N PRO A 282 22.08 16.00 11.88
CA PRO A 282 22.45 14.61 12.16
C PRO A 282 21.62 13.95 13.29
N PHE A 283 20.83 14.75 14.02
CA PHE A 283 19.92 14.27 15.05
C PHE A 283 18.64 13.66 14.48
N ALA A 284 18.28 13.99 13.23
CA ALA A 284 17.03 13.58 12.61
C ALA A 284 17.15 12.26 11.84
N ARG A 285 16.03 11.56 11.68
CA ARG A 285 15.93 10.29 10.96
C ARG A 285 16.18 10.47 9.47
N ASP A 286 17.16 9.74 8.93
CA ASP A 286 17.40 9.65 7.49
C ASP A 286 16.57 8.52 6.85
N ARG A 287 15.34 8.81 6.45
CA ARG A 287 14.34 7.79 6.04
C ARG A 287 13.58 8.13 4.74
N VAL A 288 14.22 8.85 3.82
CA VAL A 288 13.54 9.31 2.60
C VAL A 288 13.03 8.15 1.72
N ILE A 289 13.69 6.99 1.75
CA ILE A 289 13.29 5.80 0.98
C ILE A 289 12.04 5.16 1.59
N GLU A 290 11.98 5.07 2.92
CA GLU A 290 10.80 4.60 3.65
C GLU A 290 9.62 5.55 3.45
N CYS A 291 9.86 6.87 3.44
CA CYS A 291 8.85 7.87 3.14
C CYS A 291 8.27 7.68 1.73
N TYR A 292 9.12 7.41 0.73
CA TYR A 292 8.65 7.09 -0.62
C TYR A 292 7.84 5.79 -0.64
N PHE A 293 8.29 4.75 0.06
CA PHE A 293 7.58 3.48 0.17
C PHE A 293 6.16 3.67 0.74
N TRP A 294 6.00 4.50 1.77
CA TRP A 294 4.68 4.86 2.31
C TRP A 294 3.79 5.49 1.25
N ILE A 295 4.31 6.48 0.52
CA ILE A 295 3.54 7.21 -0.49
C ILE A 295 3.19 6.34 -1.71
N MET A 296 4.08 5.43 -2.10
CA MET A 296 3.77 4.41 -3.12
C MET A 296 2.60 3.51 -2.68
N GLY A 297 2.47 3.26 -1.37
CA GLY A 297 1.32 2.56 -0.80
C GLY A 297 0.00 3.33 -0.88
N VAL A 298 0.03 4.67 -0.96
CA VAL A 298 -1.17 5.51 -1.10
C VAL A 298 -1.70 5.46 -2.53
N TYR A 299 -0.82 5.63 -3.52
CA TYR A 299 -1.15 5.48 -4.94
C TYR A 299 0.09 5.05 -5.74
N PHE A 300 -0.03 3.92 -6.43
CA PHE A 300 1.08 3.29 -7.16
C PHE A 300 0.99 3.48 -8.67
N GLU A 301 -0.15 3.94 -9.15
CA GLU A 301 -0.50 4.05 -10.56
C GLU A 301 0.34 5.15 -11.24
N PRO A 302 0.73 4.98 -12.51
CA PRO A 302 1.72 5.83 -13.16
C PRO A 302 1.27 7.30 -13.28
N GLN A 303 -0.03 7.56 -13.42
CA GLN A 303 -0.60 8.91 -13.51
C GLN A 303 -0.35 9.77 -12.25
N TYR A 304 -0.09 9.14 -11.10
CA TYR A 304 0.14 9.84 -9.83
C TYR A 304 1.63 10.11 -9.54
N ALA A 305 2.51 10.01 -10.53
CA ALA A 305 3.96 10.25 -10.36
C ALA A 305 4.27 11.63 -9.75
N PHE A 306 3.57 12.68 -10.17
CA PHE A 306 3.73 14.01 -9.59
C PHE A 306 3.31 14.03 -8.12
N ALA A 307 2.15 13.46 -7.80
CA ALA A 307 1.63 13.39 -6.44
C ALA A 307 2.59 12.60 -5.54
N ARG A 308 3.14 11.47 -6.01
CA ARG A 308 4.07 10.64 -5.24
C ARG A 308 5.34 11.40 -4.89
N ARG A 309 5.94 12.06 -5.89
CA ARG A 309 7.16 12.84 -5.70
C ARG A 309 6.93 14.00 -4.73
N THR A 310 5.80 14.69 -4.85
CA THR A 310 5.46 15.83 -3.98
C THR A 310 5.19 15.38 -2.55
N LEU A 311 4.31 14.40 -2.33
CA LEU A 311 4.01 13.91 -0.98
C LEU A 311 5.22 13.26 -0.31
N THR A 312 6.09 12.58 -1.06
CA THR A 312 7.33 12.01 -0.49
C THR A 312 8.20 13.11 0.12
N LYS A 313 8.36 14.23 -0.60
CA LYS A 313 9.12 15.38 -0.08
C LYS A 313 8.45 15.97 1.15
N ILE A 314 7.13 16.13 1.13
CA ILE A 314 6.36 16.65 2.27
C ILE A 314 6.54 15.74 3.50
N ILE A 315 6.38 14.42 3.36
CA ILE A 315 6.55 13.49 4.47
C ILE A 315 7.99 13.50 4.99
N ALA A 316 8.99 13.49 4.09
CA ALA A 316 10.39 13.54 4.50
C ALA A 316 10.71 14.83 5.27
N MET A 317 10.24 15.99 4.80
CA MET A 317 10.40 17.27 5.53
C MET A 317 9.63 17.26 6.86
N THR A 318 8.41 16.71 6.88
CA THR A 318 7.61 16.60 8.11
C THR A 318 8.30 15.72 9.14
N SER A 319 8.96 14.62 8.73
CA SER A 319 9.75 13.78 9.63
C SER A 319 10.92 14.53 10.26
N ILE A 320 11.57 15.45 9.52
CA ILE A 320 12.62 16.30 10.07
C ILE A 320 12.04 17.28 11.09
N ILE A 321 10.89 17.90 10.78
CA ILE A 321 10.21 18.82 11.68
C ILE A 321 9.78 18.08 12.96
N ASP A 322 9.21 16.88 12.84
CA ASP A 322 8.86 16.01 13.98
C ASP A 322 10.07 15.83 14.91
N ASP A 323 11.22 15.42 14.36
CA ASP A 323 12.49 15.25 15.11
C ASP A 323 13.02 16.55 15.74
N ILE A 324 12.71 17.71 15.16
CA ILE A 324 13.02 19.02 15.76
C ILE A 324 12.18 19.23 17.02
N TYR A 325 10.89 18.91 16.99
CA TYR A 325 9.99 19.16 18.11
C TYR A 325 10.09 18.13 19.25
N ASP A 326 10.19 16.84 18.93
CA ASP A 326 10.10 15.78 19.94
C ASP A 326 11.46 15.40 20.56
N VAL A 327 12.55 15.55 19.81
CA VAL A 327 13.90 15.15 20.20
C VAL A 327 14.79 16.37 20.43
N TYR A 328 15.01 17.21 19.41
CA TYR A 328 16.18 18.09 19.40
C TYR A 328 15.98 19.47 20.02
N GLY A 329 14.87 20.14 19.70
CA GLY A 329 14.59 21.51 20.09
C GLY A 329 14.27 21.66 21.57
N THR A 330 14.72 22.77 22.15
CA THR A 330 14.22 23.27 23.45
C THR A 330 12.84 23.91 23.28
N LEU A 331 12.10 24.09 24.38
CA LEU A 331 10.77 24.71 24.33
C LEU A 331 10.82 26.09 23.68
N GLU A 332 11.81 26.90 24.07
CA GLU A 332 11.99 28.26 23.57
C GLU A 332 12.34 28.28 22.07
N GLU A 333 13.19 27.34 21.60
CA GLU A 333 13.53 27.22 20.17
C GLU A 333 12.32 26.80 19.33
N VAL A 334 11.50 25.86 19.80
CA VAL A 334 10.35 25.37 19.03
C VAL A 334 9.19 26.36 19.06
N GLU A 335 9.03 27.16 20.12
CA GLU A 335 8.09 28.29 20.15
C GLU A 335 8.44 29.32 19.07
N LEU A 336 9.72 29.72 18.97
CA LEU A 336 10.20 30.62 17.92
C LEU A 336 10.03 30.01 16.52
N PHE A 337 10.33 28.72 16.35
CA PHE A 337 10.14 28.03 15.08
C PHE A 337 8.65 27.95 14.69
N THR A 338 7.76 27.73 15.66
CA THR A 338 6.29 27.74 15.45
C THR A 338 5.85 29.12 14.98
N GLU A 339 6.24 30.17 15.69
CA GLU A 339 5.88 31.56 15.35
C GLU A 339 6.40 31.95 13.95
N ALA A 340 7.63 31.57 13.61
CA ALA A 340 8.19 31.79 12.28
C ALA A 340 7.37 31.07 11.19
N ALA A 341 6.94 29.82 11.44
CA ALA A 341 6.11 29.06 10.52
C ALA A 341 4.70 29.67 10.36
N GLU A 342 4.08 30.16 11.44
CA GLU A 342 2.78 30.82 11.42
C GLU A 342 2.81 32.15 10.65
N ARG A 343 3.88 32.94 10.84
CA ARG A 343 4.09 34.20 10.10
C ARG A 343 4.35 33.97 8.62
N TRP A 344 4.97 32.84 8.26
CA TRP A 344 5.35 32.49 6.90
C TRP A 344 6.15 33.60 6.20
N ASP A 345 7.12 34.18 6.91
CA ASP A 345 7.97 35.26 6.43
C ASP A 345 9.46 34.86 6.52
N ILE A 346 10.18 35.02 5.41
CA ILE A 346 11.62 34.76 5.32
C ILE A 346 12.43 35.66 6.26
N SER A 347 11.89 36.83 6.63
CA SER A 347 12.53 37.75 7.56
C SER A 347 12.68 37.18 8.97
N ALA A 348 11.92 36.13 9.32
CA ALA A 348 12.02 35.45 10.62
C ALA A 348 13.29 34.59 10.79
N ILE A 349 14.16 34.52 9.77
CA ILE A 349 15.45 33.84 9.83
C ILE A 349 16.53 34.69 10.53
N ASP A 350 16.40 36.03 10.45
CA ASP A 350 17.30 37.02 11.06
C ASP A 350 16.77 37.51 12.42
#